data_AF-A0AAU0VWK3-F1
#
_entry.id   AF-A0AAU0VWK3-F1
#
_cell.length_a   1.000
_cell.length_b   1.000
_cell.length_c   1.000
_cell.angle_alpha   90.00
_cell.angle_beta   90.00
_cell.angle_gamma   90.00
#
_symmetry.space_group_name_H-M   'P 1'
#
loop_
_entity.id
_entity.type
_entity.pdbx_description
1 polymer ?
#
loop_
_entity_poly.entity_id
_entity_poly.type
_entity_poly.pdbx_seq_one_letter_code
_entity_poly.pdbx_strand_id
1 'polypeptide(L)'
;MTVTRKTRLLPTGYCFCGCGGEAEIGRWFVRGHDITAAAALRAVQGGLTLQQRLVDAGFGPESSVVQEAVQQAGWVRCEDGCAYAGPPAGRAAHLRAGKCTAQAQTPAGPGEPAAQPETPEPTDLSRPGPVCETAGTAPPVLAEAGAAQGRLLPAPDDPWWSAVPLELRQQLRGPAHQLVTPVQGPLKKSENRRLLAAVRAAVRMRMTGAQWHLLLTARREALGSPRSGRAGALFQALQQVAERIVPAVQEAADEHEEAEQPAEGTAGG
;
A
#
# COMPACT_ATOMS: atom_id res chain seq x y z
N MET A 1 -44.80 -3.68 -24.12
CA MET A 1 -43.82 -3.81 -23.02
C MET A 1 -43.33 -5.25 -22.97
N THR A 2 -42.16 -5.54 -23.51
CA THR A 2 -41.58 -6.90 -23.52
C THR A 2 -40.89 -7.18 -22.20
N VAL A 3 -41.42 -8.14 -21.43
CA VAL A 3 -40.80 -8.61 -20.18
C VAL A 3 -39.62 -9.49 -20.53
N THR A 4 -38.41 -8.94 -20.53
CA THR A 4 -37.17 -9.72 -20.66
C THR A 4 -37.00 -10.54 -19.38
N ARG A 5 -37.38 -11.83 -19.41
CA ARG A 5 -37.13 -12.75 -18.29
C ARG A 5 -35.62 -12.95 -18.16
N LYS A 6 -35.00 -12.35 -17.13
CA LYS A 6 -33.61 -12.64 -16.75
C LYS A 6 -33.50 -14.11 -16.35
N THR A 7 -32.72 -14.88 -17.11
CA THR A 7 -32.37 -16.27 -16.75
C THR A 7 -31.70 -16.28 -15.39
N ARG A 8 -32.24 -17.08 -14.44
CA ARG A 8 -31.57 -17.30 -13.16
C ARG A 8 -30.36 -18.17 -13.40
N LEU A 9 -29.18 -17.64 -13.11
CA LEU A 9 -27.96 -18.43 -13.05
C LEU A 9 -28.00 -19.24 -11.73
N LEU A 10 -27.69 -20.54 -11.82
CA LEU A 10 -27.59 -21.43 -10.67
C LEU A 10 -26.12 -21.85 -10.44
N PRO A 11 -25.67 -22.00 -9.18
CA PRO A 11 -24.33 -22.50 -8.88
C PRO A 11 -24.16 -23.93 -9.39
N THR A 12 -23.01 -24.23 -10.00
CA THR A 12 -22.74 -25.53 -10.65
C THR A 12 -22.03 -26.54 -9.76
N GLY A 13 -21.61 -26.17 -8.56
CA GLY A 13 -20.71 -26.97 -7.71
C GLY A 13 -19.22 -26.79 -8.06
N TYR A 14 -18.89 -26.04 -9.11
CA TYR A 14 -17.51 -25.72 -9.48
C TYR A 14 -17.25 -24.22 -9.38
N CYS A 15 -15.99 -23.86 -9.13
CA CYS A 15 -15.58 -22.49 -8.94
C CYS A 15 -15.70 -21.69 -10.24
N PHE A 16 -16.52 -20.65 -10.21
CA PHE A 16 -16.78 -19.77 -11.35
C PHE A 16 -15.57 -18.92 -11.78
N CYS A 17 -14.45 -18.94 -11.04
CA CYS A 17 -13.21 -18.32 -11.49
C CYS A 17 -12.51 -19.10 -12.63
N GLY A 18 -13.01 -20.30 -12.95
CA GLY A 18 -12.47 -21.15 -14.01
C GLY A 18 -11.30 -22.06 -13.57
N CYS A 19 -10.95 -22.09 -12.28
CA CYS A 19 -9.85 -22.93 -11.79
C CYS A 19 -10.19 -24.43 -11.69
N GLY A 20 -11.45 -24.81 -11.94
CA GLY A 20 -11.93 -26.19 -11.80
C GLY A 20 -12.09 -26.71 -10.36
N GLY A 21 -11.83 -25.88 -9.35
CA GLY A 21 -11.98 -26.27 -7.94
C GLY A 21 -13.45 -26.46 -7.55
N GLU A 22 -13.74 -27.39 -6.65
CA GLU A 22 -15.10 -27.64 -6.15
C GLU A 22 -15.55 -26.53 -5.19
N ALA A 23 -16.69 -25.90 -5.47
CA ALA A 23 -17.32 -24.94 -4.59
C ALA A 23 -18.37 -25.64 -3.71
N GLU A 24 -18.47 -25.22 -2.45
CA GLU A 24 -19.52 -25.72 -1.54
C GLU A 24 -20.92 -25.56 -2.17
N ILE A 25 -21.83 -26.48 -1.86
CA ILE A 25 -23.21 -26.43 -2.37
C ILE A 25 -23.83 -25.05 -2.13
N GLY A 26 -24.37 -24.45 -3.19
CA GLY A 26 -24.97 -23.12 -3.15
C GLY A 26 -23.97 -21.96 -3.24
N ARG A 27 -22.66 -22.22 -3.35
CA ARG A 27 -21.64 -21.19 -3.59
C ARG A 27 -21.16 -21.17 -5.02
N TRP A 28 -20.80 -19.96 -5.46
CA TRP A 28 -20.23 -19.69 -6.78
C TRP A 28 -18.71 -19.87 -6.82
N PHE A 29 -18.05 -19.65 -5.68
CA PHE A 29 -16.58 -19.61 -5.60
C PHE A 29 -16.09 -20.47 -4.45
N VAL A 30 -14.93 -21.10 -4.65
CA VAL A 30 -14.06 -21.56 -3.57
C VAL A 30 -13.73 -20.36 -2.67
N ARG A 31 -13.57 -20.59 -1.37
CA ARG A 31 -13.33 -19.53 -0.38
C ARG A 31 -12.14 -18.64 -0.80
N GLY A 32 -12.40 -17.36 -1.05
CA GLY A 32 -11.40 -16.35 -1.43
C GLY A 32 -11.15 -16.22 -2.93
N HIS A 33 -11.76 -17.06 -3.78
CA HIS A 33 -11.59 -16.99 -5.23
C HIS A 33 -12.48 -15.95 -5.91
N ASP A 34 -13.47 -15.41 -5.22
CA ASP A 34 -14.28 -14.27 -5.66
C ASP A 34 -13.40 -13.04 -5.94
N ILE A 35 -12.41 -12.79 -5.07
CA ILE A 35 -11.44 -11.69 -5.24
C ILE A 35 -10.57 -11.92 -6.48
N THR A 36 -10.09 -13.15 -6.67
CA THR A 36 -9.30 -13.55 -7.85
C THR A 36 -10.12 -13.41 -9.14
N ALA A 37 -11.36 -13.88 -9.15
CA ALA A 37 -12.27 -13.74 -10.29
C ALA A 37 -12.52 -12.28 -10.63
N ALA A 38 -12.77 -11.43 -9.63
CA ALA A 38 -12.95 -9.99 -9.83
C ALA A 38 -11.66 -9.28 -10.32
N ALA A 39 -10.48 -9.75 -9.91
CA ALA A 39 -9.20 -9.25 -10.42
C ALA A 39 -8.95 -9.68 -11.87
N ALA A 40 -9.22 -10.95 -12.20
CA ALA A 40 -9.10 -11.48 -13.56
C ALA A 40 -10.07 -10.78 -14.51
N LEU A 41 -11.33 -10.60 -14.12
CA LEU A 41 -12.33 -9.87 -14.92
C LEU A 41 -11.90 -8.43 -15.20
N ARG A 42 -11.32 -7.75 -14.21
CA ARG A 42 -10.72 -6.41 -14.40
C ARG A 42 -9.60 -6.41 -15.43
N ALA A 43 -8.71 -7.39 -15.38
CA ALA A 43 -7.60 -7.48 -16.33
C ALA A 43 -8.10 -7.72 -17.76
N VAL A 44 -9.11 -8.58 -17.94
CA VAL A 44 -9.70 -8.87 -19.26
C VAL A 44 -10.48 -7.68 -19.81
N GLN A 45 -11.21 -6.93 -18.97
CA GLN A 45 -11.99 -5.74 -19.37
C GLN A 45 -11.13 -4.48 -19.63
N GLY A 46 -9.84 -4.63 -19.93
CA GLY A 46 -8.98 -3.51 -20.28
C GLY A 46 -8.46 -2.70 -19.09
N GLY A 47 -8.51 -3.24 -17.86
CA GLY A 47 -7.77 -2.69 -16.72
C GLY A 47 -8.27 -1.34 -16.21
N LEU A 48 -9.49 -0.91 -16.56
CA LEU A 48 -10.05 0.33 -16.02
C LEU A 48 -9.96 0.33 -14.49
N THR A 49 -9.37 1.40 -13.97
CA THR A 49 -9.29 1.64 -12.53
C THR A 49 -10.70 1.68 -11.94
N LEU A 50 -10.83 1.46 -10.64
CA LEU A 50 -12.13 1.56 -9.97
C LEU A 50 -12.75 2.95 -10.20
N GLN A 51 -11.92 3.99 -10.16
CA GLN A 51 -12.29 5.38 -10.37
C GLN A 51 -12.89 5.58 -11.76
N GLN A 52 -12.21 5.11 -12.81
CA GLN A 52 -12.72 5.20 -14.19
C GLN A 52 -14.07 4.52 -14.35
N ARG A 53 -14.24 3.31 -13.78
CA ARG A 53 -15.52 2.59 -13.88
C ARG A 53 -16.65 3.27 -13.13
N LEU A 54 -16.35 3.96 -12.03
CA LEU A 54 -17.36 4.76 -11.33
C LEU A 54 -17.79 5.93 -12.21
N VAL A 55 -16.84 6.66 -12.80
CA VAL A 55 -17.12 7.77 -13.71
C VAL A 55 -17.89 7.31 -14.95
N ASP A 56 -17.47 6.22 -15.59
CA ASP A 56 -18.16 5.64 -16.75
C ASP A 56 -19.59 5.18 -16.42
N ALA A 57 -19.84 4.77 -15.18
CA ALA A 57 -21.16 4.43 -14.67
C ALA A 57 -21.99 5.64 -14.20
N GLY A 58 -21.47 6.87 -14.36
CA GLY A 58 -22.15 8.11 -13.98
C GLY A 58 -22.03 8.48 -12.49
N PHE A 59 -21.10 7.87 -11.77
CA PHE A 59 -20.83 8.17 -10.36
C PHE A 59 -19.61 9.09 -10.20
N GLY A 60 -19.68 9.95 -9.19
CA GLY A 60 -18.65 10.96 -8.90
C GLY A 60 -18.94 11.69 -7.59
N PRO A 61 -18.26 12.82 -7.32
CA PRO A 61 -18.50 13.63 -6.13
C PRO A 61 -19.97 14.03 -5.95
N GLU A 62 -20.64 14.38 -7.06
CA GLU A 62 -22.05 14.79 -7.09
C GLU A 62 -23.04 13.60 -7.21
N SER A 63 -22.55 12.39 -7.50
CA SER A 63 -23.38 11.22 -7.79
C SER A 63 -22.85 10.00 -7.03
N SER A 64 -23.39 9.77 -5.84
CA SER A 64 -22.87 8.76 -4.91
C SER A 64 -23.34 7.35 -5.24
N VAL A 65 -22.39 6.49 -5.61
CA VAL A 65 -22.63 5.04 -5.80
C VAL A 65 -23.19 4.36 -4.54
N VAL A 66 -22.83 4.86 -3.36
CA VAL A 66 -23.32 4.30 -2.08
C VAL A 66 -24.79 4.69 -1.86
N GLN A 67 -25.15 5.93 -2.17
CA GLN A 67 -26.54 6.39 -2.07
C GLN A 67 -27.43 5.62 -3.05
N GLU A 68 -26.96 5.44 -4.29
CA GLU A 68 -27.66 4.65 -5.30
C GLU A 68 -27.85 3.20 -4.86
N ALA A 69 -26.83 2.57 -4.27
CA ALA A 69 -26.93 1.21 -3.75
C ALA A 69 -27.96 1.10 -2.60
N VAL A 70 -28.08 2.13 -1.75
CA VAL A 70 -29.12 2.17 -0.70
C VAL A 70 -30.50 2.30 -1.30
N GLN A 71 -30.67 3.15 -2.31
CA GLN A 71 -31.98 3.40 -2.93
C GLN A 71 -32.45 2.24 -3.82
N GLN A 72 -31.54 1.61 -4.55
CA GLN A 72 -31.91 0.67 -5.62
C GLN A 72 -31.46 -0.78 -5.37
N ALA A 73 -30.38 -0.99 -4.63
CA ALA A 73 -29.77 -2.32 -4.44
C ALA A 73 -30.06 -2.93 -3.05
N GLY A 74 -30.95 -2.32 -2.26
CA GLY A 74 -31.35 -2.82 -0.94
C GLY A 74 -30.24 -2.75 0.11
N TRP A 75 -29.23 -1.90 -0.09
CA TRP A 75 -28.29 -1.58 0.99
C TRP A 75 -28.99 -0.77 2.08
N VAL A 76 -28.54 -0.94 3.31
CA VAL A 76 -29.07 -0.24 4.47
C VAL A 76 -27.97 0.61 5.11
N ARG A 77 -28.37 1.80 5.56
CA ARG A 77 -27.51 2.64 6.42
C ARG A 77 -27.60 2.17 7.86
N CYS A 78 -26.58 2.51 8.65
CA CYS A 78 -26.65 2.35 10.10
C CYS A 78 -27.66 3.35 10.69
N GLU A 79 -28.49 2.89 11.61
CA GLU A 79 -29.52 3.71 12.27
C GLU A 79 -28.91 4.62 13.35
N ASP A 80 -27.78 4.21 13.93
CA ASP A 80 -27.05 4.96 14.96
C ASP A 80 -26.26 6.17 14.42
N GLY A 81 -26.44 6.53 13.14
CA GLY A 81 -25.85 7.75 12.55
C GLY A 81 -24.38 7.66 12.14
N CYS A 82 -23.77 6.47 12.13
CA CYS A 82 -22.41 6.30 11.60
C CYS A 82 -22.39 6.25 10.06
N ALA A 83 -21.22 6.44 9.45
CA ALA A 83 -21.04 6.42 7.99
C ALA A 83 -21.17 5.03 7.33
N TYR A 84 -21.58 4.00 8.07
CA TYR A 84 -21.71 2.65 7.52
C TYR A 84 -22.93 2.55 6.59
N ALA A 85 -22.69 2.06 5.37
CA ALA A 85 -23.71 1.61 4.43
C ALA A 85 -23.28 0.27 3.83
N GLY A 86 -24.19 -0.70 3.78
CA GLY A 86 -23.87 -2.04 3.32
C GLY A 86 -25.10 -2.93 3.19
N PRO A 87 -24.94 -4.17 2.71
CA PRO A 87 -26.02 -5.15 2.70
C PRO A 87 -26.50 -5.46 4.14
N PRO A 88 -27.78 -5.87 4.34
CA PRO A 88 -28.36 -6.08 5.67
C PRO A 88 -27.55 -7.02 6.59
N ALA A 89 -26.99 -8.10 6.04
CA ALA A 89 -26.14 -9.03 6.79
C ALA A 89 -24.84 -8.36 7.29
N GLY A 90 -24.29 -7.44 6.50
CA GLY A 90 -23.13 -6.64 6.87
C GLY A 90 -23.44 -5.66 8.01
N ARG A 91 -24.62 -5.02 7.98
CA ARG A 91 -25.08 -4.15 9.07
C ARG A 91 -25.16 -4.90 10.39
N ALA A 92 -25.73 -6.11 10.39
CA ALA A 92 -25.79 -6.93 11.60
C ALA A 92 -24.39 -7.25 12.16
N ALA A 93 -23.41 -7.50 11.29
CA ALA A 93 -22.02 -7.71 11.71
C ALA A 93 -21.37 -6.42 12.23
N HIS A 94 -21.64 -5.28 11.60
CA HIS A 94 -21.18 -3.97 12.05
C HIS A 94 -21.67 -3.64 13.46
N LEU A 95 -22.97 -3.85 13.73
CA LEU A 95 -23.59 -3.63 15.04
C LEU A 95 -22.98 -4.54 16.12
N ARG A 96 -22.83 -5.85 15.84
CA ARG A 96 -22.19 -6.79 16.78
C ARG A 96 -20.75 -6.43 17.13
N ALA A 97 -20.03 -5.79 16.21
CA ALA A 97 -18.64 -5.41 16.44
C ALA A 97 -18.50 -4.20 17.38
N GLY A 98 -19.59 -3.50 17.71
CA GLY A 98 -19.55 -2.31 18.58
C GLY A 98 -18.74 -1.14 18.01
N LYS A 99 -18.45 -1.14 16.71
CA LYS A 99 -17.64 -0.10 16.03
C LYS A 99 -18.48 1.10 15.57
N CYS A 100 -19.70 1.20 16.07
CA CYS A 100 -20.60 2.28 15.73
C CYS A 100 -20.32 3.46 16.66
N THR A 101 -19.45 4.37 16.25
CA THR A 101 -19.30 5.67 16.91
C THR A 101 -20.15 6.67 16.16
N ALA A 102 -21.18 7.21 16.82
CA ALA A 102 -22.15 8.16 16.28
C ALA A 102 -21.57 9.57 16.03
N GLN A 103 -20.30 9.67 15.59
CA GLN A 103 -19.77 10.92 15.06
C GLN A 103 -20.21 11.03 13.60
N ALA A 104 -21.42 11.55 13.43
CA ALA A 104 -21.99 11.92 12.15
C ALA A 104 -21.05 12.93 11.46
N GLN A 105 -20.55 12.56 10.27
CA GLN A 105 -20.16 13.56 9.30
C GLN A 105 -21.47 14.13 8.77
N THR A 106 -21.79 15.37 9.15
CA THR A 106 -22.82 16.14 8.48
C THR A 106 -22.44 16.14 6.99
N PRO A 107 -23.27 15.57 6.09
CA PRO A 107 -23.03 15.73 4.67
C PRO A 107 -23.04 17.23 4.40
N ALA A 108 -21.94 17.77 3.88
CA ALA A 108 -21.94 19.11 3.32
C ALA A 108 -23.12 19.15 2.33
N GLY A 109 -24.11 20.00 2.62
CA GLY A 109 -25.31 20.11 1.82
C GLY A 109 -24.97 20.43 0.37
N PRO A 110 -25.90 20.22 -0.58
CA PRO A 110 -25.73 20.73 -1.93
C PRO A 110 -25.49 22.22 -1.82
N GLY A 111 -24.27 22.65 -2.18
CA GLY A 111 -23.85 24.03 -2.03
C GLY A 111 -24.87 24.95 -2.70
N GLU A 112 -25.33 25.94 -1.94
CA GLU A 112 -25.71 27.22 -2.50
C GLU A 112 -24.72 27.58 -3.62
N PRO A 113 -25.17 28.11 -4.76
CA PRO A 113 -24.26 28.59 -5.78
C PRO A 113 -23.34 29.62 -5.14
N ALA A 114 -22.09 29.23 -4.90
CA ALA A 114 -21.07 30.14 -4.43
C ALA A 114 -21.05 31.31 -5.40
N ALA A 115 -21.24 32.52 -4.84
CA ALA A 115 -20.99 33.76 -5.54
C ALA A 115 -19.69 33.60 -6.32
N GLN A 116 -19.78 33.83 -7.64
CA GLN A 116 -18.62 33.79 -8.52
C GLN A 116 -17.53 34.65 -7.88
N PRO A 117 -16.34 34.10 -7.57
CA PRO A 117 -15.24 34.95 -7.18
C PRO A 117 -14.97 35.86 -8.37
N GLU A 118 -15.01 37.17 -8.13
CA GLU A 118 -14.62 38.18 -9.09
C GLU A 118 -13.30 37.76 -9.71
N THR A 119 -13.28 37.72 -11.04
CA THR A 119 -12.11 37.38 -11.82
C THR A 119 -10.99 38.35 -11.43
N PRO A 120 -9.90 37.90 -10.78
CA PRO A 120 -8.77 38.80 -10.56
C PRO A 120 -8.20 39.16 -11.92
N GLU A 121 -7.98 40.45 -12.12
CA GLU A 121 -7.25 41.00 -13.27
C GLU A 121 -5.97 40.20 -13.52
N PRO A 122 -5.53 40.06 -14.79
CA PRO A 122 -4.34 39.31 -15.16
C PRO A 122 -3.11 39.99 -14.54
N THR A 123 -2.75 39.54 -13.34
CA THR A 123 -1.49 39.89 -12.70
C THR A 123 -0.41 39.08 -13.39
N ASP A 124 0.49 39.82 -14.04
CA ASP A 124 1.72 39.39 -14.71
C ASP A 124 2.34 38.13 -14.08
N LEU A 125 2.30 37.04 -14.85
CA LEU A 125 2.85 35.72 -14.50
C LEU A 125 4.39 35.66 -14.60
N SER A 126 5.09 36.79 -14.64
CA SER A 126 6.56 36.85 -14.70
C SER A 126 7.23 36.91 -13.33
N ARG A 127 6.70 36.21 -12.32
CA ARG A 127 7.39 36.05 -11.03
C ARG A 127 7.79 34.59 -10.86
N PRO A 128 9.10 34.24 -10.94
CA PRO A 128 9.55 32.88 -10.65
C PRO A 128 9.08 32.52 -9.24
N GLY A 129 8.26 31.47 -9.16
CA GLY A 129 7.86 30.91 -7.87
C GLY A 129 9.10 30.50 -7.08
N PRO A 130 9.01 30.45 -5.73
CA PRO A 130 10.09 29.90 -4.93
C PRO A 130 10.38 28.51 -5.45
N VAL A 131 11.56 28.36 -6.05
CA VAL A 131 12.14 27.08 -6.41
C VAL A 131 11.96 26.18 -5.19
N CYS A 132 11.30 25.04 -5.36
CA CYS A 132 11.33 24.00 -4.32
C CYS A 132 12.80 23.77 -4.00
N GLU A 133 13.21 24.29 -2.85
CA GLU A 133 14.47 24.00 -2.21
C GLU A 133 14.63 22.49 -2.32
N THR A 134 15.64 22.08 -3.09
CA THR A 134 16.01 20.68 -3.27
C THR A 134 16.04 20.08 -1.87
N ALA A 135 15.04 19.25 -1.56
CA ALA A 135 14.89 18.66 -0.24
C ALA A 135 16.21 17.99 0.08
N GLY A 136 16.99 18.60 0.97
CA GLY A 136 18.34 18.17 1.26
C GLY A 136 18.29 16.71 1.63
N THR A 137 18.98 15.88 0.85
CA THR A 137 19.09 14.45 1.12
C THR A 137 19.57 14.30 2.55
N ALA A 138 18.72 13.75 3.42
CA ALA A 138 19.09 13.55 4.81
C ALA A 138 20.36 12.69 4.87
N PRO A 139 21.29 12.98 5.79
CA PRO A 139 22.58 12.30 5.82
C PRO A 139 22.41 10.79 6.03
N PRO A 140 23.32 9.97 5.50
CA PRO A 140 23.30 8.53 5.72
C PRO A 140 23.40 8.20 7.22
N VAL A 141 22.71 7.13 7.62
CA VAL A 141 22.57 6.73 9.02
C VAL A 141 23.37 5.45 9.28
N LEU A 142 24.22 5.46 10.31
CA LEU A 142 24.94 4.26 10.75
C LEU A 142 23.97 3.26 11.40
N ALA A 143 23.94 2.04 10.88
CA ALA A 143 23.13 0.97 11.45
C ALA A 143 23.81 0.36 12.68
N GLU A 144 23.27 0.65 13.86
CA GLU A 144 23.78 0.15 15.16
C GLU A 144 23.49 -1.35 15.40
N ALA A 145 22.58 -1.95 14.65
CA ALA A 145 22.14 -3.33 14.85
C ALA A 145 21.62 -3.96 13.56
N GLY A 146 21.33 -5.26 13.63
CA GLY A 146 20.64 -6.00 12.58
C GLY A 146 21.55 -6.49 11.47
N ALA A 147 20.97 -6.76 10.31
CA ALA A 147 21.68 -7.30 9.16
C ALA A 147 22.67 -6.30 8.55
N ALA A 148 22.43 -4.99 8.74
CA ALA A 148 23.32 -3.93 8.29
C ALA A 148 24.24 -3.39 9.38
N GLN A 149 24.38 -4.07 10.53
CA GLN A 149 25.18 -3.56 11.65
C GLN A 149 26.59 -3.11 11.22
N GLY A 150 26.96 -1.89 11.61
CA GLY A 150 28.26 -1.29 11.30
C GLY A 150 28.37 -0.71 9.88
N ARG A 151 27.26 -0.57 9.15
CA ARG A 151 27.22 -0.01 7.79
C ARG A 151 26.39 1.27 7.75
N LEU A 152 26.78 2.19 6.88
CA LEU A 152 25.99 3.38 6.55
C LEU A 152 24.84 2.98 5.61
N LEU A 153 23.63 3.40 5.95
CA LEU A 153 22.44 3.21 5.15
C LEU A 153 21.94 4.57 4.64
N PRO A 154 21.35 4.64 3.43
CA PRO A 154 20.63 5.82 2.99
C PRO A 154 19.53 6.18 3.99
N ALA A 155 19.20 7.47 4.09
CA ALA A 155 18.12 7.92 4.95
C ALA A 155 16.79 7.22 4.58
N PRO A 156 15.86 7.01 5.52
CA PRO A 156 14.59 6.30 5.26
C PRO A 156 13.71 6.85 4.13
N ASP A 157 13.88 8.13 3.81
CA ASP A 157 13.17 8.91 2.80
C ASP A 157 13.99 9.10 1.50
N ASP A 158 15.21 8.58 1.46
CA ASP A 158 16.09 8.68 0.31
C ASP A 158 15.47 8.01 -0.95
N PRO A 159 15.41 8.69 -2.10
CA PRO A 159 14.88 8.12 -3.34
C PRO A 159 15.65 6.88 -3.81
N TRP A 160 16.90 6.70 -3.40
CA TRP A 160 17.74 5.54 -3.72
C TRP A 160 17.07 4.21 -3.38
N TRP A 161 16.24 4.14 -2.34
CA TRP A 161 15.50 2.93 -1.99
C TRP A 161 14.57 2.42 -3.11
N SER A 162 14.11 3.34 -3.97
CA SER A 162 13.31 3.00 -5.15
C SER A 162 14.15 2.34 -6.24
N ALA A 163 15.46 2.62 -6.28
CA ALA A 163 16.43 2.07 -7.22
C ALA A 163 17.02 0.71 -6.81
N VAL A 164 16.72 0.20 -5.61
CA VAL A 164 17.18 -1.14 -5.18
C VAL A 164 16.84 -2.21 -6.24
N PRO A 165 17.83 -2.95 -6.76
CA PRO A 165 17.63 -3.94 -7.82
C PRO A 165 16.52 -4.95 -7.52
N LEU A 166 15.79 -5.34 -8.57
CA LEU A 166 14.65 -6.25 -8.45
C LEU A 166 15.07 -7.62 -7.92
N GLU A 167 16.27 -8.09 -8.27
CA GLU A 167 16.84 -9.36 -7.86
C GLU A 167 16.97 -9.42 -6.33
N LEU A 168 17.42 -8.33 -5.69
CA LEU A 168 17.52 -8.23 -4.23
C LEU A 168 16.15 -8.29 -3.56
N ARG A 169 15.14 -7.62 -4.16
CA ARG A 169 13.75 -7.70 -3.68
C ARG A 169 13.20 -9.13 -3.79
N GLN A 170 13.51 -9.82 -4.88
CA GLN A 170 13.07 -11.21 -5.10
C GLN A 170 13.71 -12.19 -4.10
N GLN A 171 14.98 -12.00 -3.76
CA GLN A 171 15.70 -12.83 -2.76
C GLN A 171 14.98 -12.84 -1.40
N LEU A 172 14.38 -11.72 -0.99
CA LEU A 172 13.65 -11.63 0.29
C LEU A 172 12.28 -12.30 0.26
N ARG A 173 11.64 -12.42 -0.91
CA ARG A 173 10.23 -12.81 -1.03
C ARG A 173 9.94 -14.17 -0.39
N GLY A 174 10.76 -15.18 -0.70
CA GLY A 174 10.61 -16.55 -0.20
C GLY A 174 10.76 -16.62 1.33
N PRO A 175 11.91 -16.22 1.90
CA PRO A 175 12.13 -16.21 3.34
C PRO A 175 11.11 -15.36 4.11
N ALA A 176 10.74 -14.18 3.59
CA ALA A 176 9.73 -13.32 4.21
C ALA A 176 8.36 -14.01 4.25
N HIS A 177 7.96 -14.69 3.17
CA HIS A 177 6.70 -15.41 3.10
C HIS A 177 6.65 -16.56 4.11
N GLN A 178 7.70 -17.36 4.18
CA GLN A 178 7.81 -18.45 5.15
C GLN A 178 7.67 -17.94 6.59
N LEU A 179 8.25 -16.77 6.89
CA LEU A 179 8.21 -16.19 8.24
C LEU A 179 6.81 -15.70 8.65
N VAL A 180 6.01 -15.20 7.70
CA VAL A 180 4.67 -14.64 8.00
C VAL A 180 3.50 -15.60 7.76
N THR A 181 3.76 -16.81 7.25
CA THR A 181 2.72 -17.79 6.92
C THR A 181 3.02 -19.17 7.54
N PRO A 182 2.45 -19.51 8.72
CA PRO A 182 1.71 -18.62 9.62
C PRO A 182 2.65 -17.72 10.44
N VAL A 183 2.14 -16.55 10.86
CA VAL A 183 2.84 -15.64 11.79
C VAL A 183 3.02 -16.31 13.14
N GLN A 184 4.26 -16.40 13.62
CA GLN A 184 4.60 -17.04 14.90
C GLN A 184 5.62 -16.22 15.69
N GLY A 185 5.77 -16.54 16.98
CA GLY A 185 6.83 -16.00 17.82
C GLY A 185 6.73 -14.49 18.10
N PRO A 186 7.86 -13.78 18.26
CA PRO A 186 7.90 -12.35 18.60
C PRO A 186 7.11 -11.47 17.64
N LEU A 187 7.04 -11.82 16.35
CA LEU A 187 6.31 -11.06 15.33
C LEU A 187 4.80 -10.96 15.58
N LYS A 188 4.23 -11.83 16.42
CA LYS A 188 2.80 -11.76 16.80
C LYS A 188 2.52 -10.65 17.83
N LYS A 189 3.54 -10.18 18.56
CA LYS A 189 3.39 -9.13 19.57
C LYS A 189 3.03 -7.79 18.91
N SER A 190 2.19 -7.01 19.59
CA SER A 190 1.72 -5.71 19.10
C SER A 190 2.87 -4.71 18.88
N GLU A 191 3.91 -4.76 19.71
CA GLU A 191 5.13 -3.95 19.57
C GLU A 191 5.83 -4.17 18.22
N ASN A 192 5.75 -5.38 17.67
CA ASN A 192 6.37 -5.76 16.40
C ASN A 192 5.45 -5.54 15.19
N ARG A 193 4.36 -4.78 15.34
CA ARG A 193 3.39 -4.54 14.24
C ARG A 193 4.02 -3.85 13.04
N ARG A 194 4.92 -2.88 13.27
CA ARG A 194 5.66 -2.18 12.19
C ARG A 194 6.62 -3.12 11.48
N LEU A 195 7.34 -3.94 12.23
CA LEU A 195 8.25 -4.95 11.69
C LEU A 195 7.49 -5.98 10.84
N LEU A 196 6.38 -6.52 11.37
CA LEU A 196 5.51 -7.43 10.64
C LEU A 196 4.95 -6.80 9.34
N ALA A 197 4.61 -5.52 9.36
CA ALA A 197 4.18 -4.79 8.17
C ALA A 197 5.30 -4.70 7.13
N ALA A 198 6.54 -4.43 7.55
CA ALA A 198 7.71 -4.41 6.68
C ALA A 198 8.01 -5.80 6.07
N VAL A 199 7.94 -6.89 6.86
CA VAL A 199 8.11 -8.25 6.32
C VAL A 199 7.02 -8.57 5.28
N ARG A 200 5.76 -8.18 5.53
CA ARG A 200 4.67 -8.33 4.54
C ARG A 200 4.86 -7.44 3.30
N ALA A 201 5.50 -6.29 3.43
CA ALA A 201 5.88 -5.46 2.29
C ALA A 201 6.95 -6.15 1.43
N ALA A 202 7.93 -6.80 2.06
CA ALA A 202 8.93 -7.61 1.38
C ALA A 202 8.30 -8.77 0.58
N VAL A 203 7.32 -9.48 1.14
CA VAL A 203 6.56 -10.53 0.41
C VAL A 203 5.90 -9.99 -0.86
N ARG A 204 5.44 -8.73 -0.85
CA ARG A 204 4.79 -8.07 -1.98
C ARG A 204 5.78 -7.35 -2.91
N MET A 205 7.07 -7.35 -2.57
CA MET A 205 8.13 -6.62 -3.28
C MET A 205 7.85 -5.12 -3.41
N ARG A 206 7.10 -4.54 -2.46
CA ARG A 206 6.70 -3.13 -2.45
C ARG A 206 7.13 -2.49 -1.14
N MET A 207 8.44 -2.31 -0.99
CA MET A 207 9.04 -1.75 0.21
C MET A 207 9.35 -0.27 0.04
N THR A 208 9.01 0.54 1.04
CA THR A 208 9.48 1.92 1.16
C THR A 208 10.87 1.96 1.81
N GLY A 209 11.59 3.08 1.72
CA GLY A 209 12.88 3.23 2.38
C GLY A 209 12.82 3.02 3.90
N ALA A 210 11.80 3.55 4.57
CA ALA A 210 11.57 3.28 5.99
C ALA A 210 11.36 1.77 6.31
N GLN A 211 10.75 1.01 5.41
CA GLN A 211 10.58 -0.44 5.59
C GLN A 211 11.88 -1.20 5.35
N TRP A 212 12.69 -0.77 4.38
CA TRP A 212 14.05 -1.27 4.18
C TRP A 212 14.92 -1.03 5.40
N HIS A 213 15.00 0.22 5.84
CA HIS A 213 15.77 0.63 7.01
C HIS A 213 15.33 -0.17 8.25
N LEU A 214 14.02 -0.33 8.48
CA LEU A 214 13.50 -1.11 9.60
C LEU A 214 13.90 -2.59 9.52
N LEU A 215 13.87 -3.23 8.35
CA LEU A 215 14.28 -4.63 8.21
C LEU A 215 15.80 -4.81 8.38
N LEU A 216 16.59 -3.92 7.78
CA LEU A 216 18.04 -4.00 7.80
C LEU A 216 18.63 -3.74 9.19
N THR A 217 17.96 -2.90 10.00
CA THR A 217 18.37 -2.59 11.39
C THR A 217 17.69 -3.46 12.45
N ALA A 218 16.70 -4.28 12.08
CA ALA A 218 16.04 -5.18 13.01
C ALA A 218 17.00 -6.25 13.53
N ARG A 219 17.08 -6.38 14.86
CA ARG A 219 17.81 -7.48 15.51
C ARG A 219 17.21 -8.83 15.12
N ARG A 220 18.05 -9.86 15.03
CA ARG A 220 17.64 -11.23 14.67
C ARG A 220 16.52 -11.75 15.59
N GLU A 221 16.60 -11.43 16.88
CA GLU A 221 15.66 -11.86 17.92
C GLU A 221 14.25 -11.28 17.72
N ALA A 222 14.14 -10.13 17.05
CA ALA A 222 12.85 -9.52 16.73
C ALA A 222 12.11 -10.29 15.61
N LEU A 223 12.85 -10.99 14.74
CA LEU A 223 12.30 -11.83 13.68
C LEU A 223 11.93 -13.23 14.19
N GLY A 224 12.65 -13.74 15.20
CA GLY A 224 12.37 -15.05 15.79
C GLY A 224 13.46 -15.50 16.77
N SER A 225 13.26 -16.68 17.38
CA SER A 225 14.28 -17.23 18.28
C SER A 225 15.57 -17.57 17.52
N PRO A 226 16.74 -17.62 18.19
CA PRO A 226 18.01 -18.01 17.55
C PRO A 226 18.01 -19.41 16.91
N ARG A 227 17.05 -20.27 17.27
CA ARG A 227 16.87 -21.62 16.70
C ARG A 227 15.88 -21.66 15.53
N SER A 228 15.23 -20.55 15.21
CA SER A 228 14.23 -20.48 14.12
C SER A 228 14.93 -20.45 12.77
N GLY A 229 14.84 -21.56 12.02
CA GLY A 229 15.36 -21.63 10.64
C GLY A 229 14.72 -20.60 9.70
N ARG A 230 13.42 -20.34 9.86
CA ARG A 230 12.70 -19.33 9.05
C ARG A 230 13.20 -17.90 9.31
N ALA A 231 13.42 -17.55 10.58
CA ALA A 231 13.98 -16.24 10.92
C ALA A 231 15.44 -16.13 10.47
N GLY A 232 16.22 -17.21 10.62
CA GLY A 232 17.59 -17.29 10.13
C GLY A 232 17.69 -17.06 8.62
N ALA A 233 16.84 -17.72 7.83
CA ALA A 233 16.83 -17.57 6.37
C ALA A 233 16.53 -16.13 5.93
N LEU A 234 15.56 -15.47 6.57
CA LEU A 234 15.27 -14.06 6.26
C LEU A 234 16.43 -13.15 6.68
N PHE A 235 17.00 -13.35 7.87
CA PHE A 235 18.11 -12.54 8.35
C PHE A 235 19.35 -12.68 7.46
N GLN A 236 19.67 -13.90 7.02
CA GLN A 236 20.76 -14.16 6.09
C GLN A 236 20.53 -13.47 4.73
N ALA A 237 19.29 -13.53 4.20
CA ALA A 237 18.95 -12.83 2.97
C ALA A 237 19.10 -11.30 3.12
N LEU A 238 18.72 -10.74 4.28
CA LEU A 238 18.93 -9.32 4.58
C LEU A 238 20.42 -8.95 4.66
N GLN A 239 21.29 -9.83 5.18
CA GLN A 239 22.74 -9.60 5.21
C GLN A 239 23.32 -9.54 3.78
N GLN A 240 22.92 -10.47 2.91
CA GLN A 240 23.34 -10.46 1.50
C GLN A 240 22.87 -9.19 0.77
N VAL A 241 21.67 -8.70 1.09
CA VAL A 241 21.19 -7.43 0.57
C VAL A 241 22.05 -6.28 1.10
N ALA A 242 22.31 -6.21 2.41
CA ALA A 242 23.15 -5.18 3.01
C ALA A 242 24.57 -5.15 2.42
N GLU A 243 25.15 -6.31 2.13
CA GLU A 243 26.46 -6.46 1.49
C GLU A 243 26.51 -5.82 0.10
N ARG A 244 25.41 -5.89 -0.66
CA ARG A 244 25.35 -5.37 -2.02
C ARG A 244 24.92 -3.90 -2.10
N ILE A 245 24.13 -3.44 -1.13
CA ILE A 245 23.62 -2.07 -1.08
C ILE A 245 24.72 -1.09 -0.65
N VAL A 246 25.52 -1.46 0.34
CA VAL A 246 26.43 -0.50 0.99
C VAL A 246 27.51 0.06 0.08
N PRO A 247 28.23 -0.74 -0.75
CA PRO A 247 29.24 -0.20 -1.65
C PRO A 247 28.64 0.86 -2.61
N ALA A 248 27.46 0.60 -3.16
CA ALA A 248 26.80 1.52 -4.08
C ALA A 248 26.36 2.84 -3.43
N VAL A 249 26.11 2.85 -2.13
CA VAL A 249 25.76 4.06 -1.38
C VAL A 249 27.01 4.86 -1.04
N GLN A 250 28.10 4.15 -0.75
CA GLN A 250 29.38 4.76 -0.39
C GLN A 250 30.04 5.40 -1.61
N GLU A 251 30.05 4.70 -2.76
CA GLU A 251 30.50 5.27 -4.04
C GLU A 251 29.71 6.52 -4.41
N ALA A 252 28.38 6.51 -4.26
CA ALA A 252 27.55 7.68 -4.52
C ALA A 252 27.84 8.85 -3.56
N ALA A 253 28.14 8.56 -2.29
CA ALA A 253 28.51 9.59 -1.32
C ALA A 253 29.87 10.20 -1.63
N ASP A 254 30.86 9.38 -1.99
CA ASP A 254 32.21 9.82 -2.34
C ASP A 254 32.19 10.70 -3.62
N GLU A 255 31.39 10.33 -4.63
CA GLU A 255 31.19 11.13 -5.85
C GLU A 255 30.55 12.51 -5.56
N HIS A 256 29.64 12.58 -4.59
CA HIS A 256 29.04 13.84 -4.17
C HIS A 256 30.03 14.73 -3.40
N GLU A 257 30.89 14.17 -2.56
CA GLU A 257 31.91 14.92 -1.81
C GLU A 257 33.01 15.48 -2.73
N GLU A 258 33.41 14.74 -3.77
CA GLU A 258 34.39 15.22 -4.77
C GLU A 258 33.80 16.34 -5.65
N ALA A 259 32.51 16.29 -5.96
CA ALA A 259 31.84 17.33 -6.75
C ALA A 259 31.62 18.64 -5.98
N GLU A 260 31.54 18.58 -4.63
CA GLU A 260 31.30 19.74 -3.77
C GLU A 260 32.58 20.42 -3.29
N GLN A 261 33.77 19.86 -3.53
CA GLN A 261 35.04 20.58 -3.33
C GLN A 261 35.17 21.68 -4.39
N PRO A 262 34.96 22.97 -4.05
CA PRO A 262 35.14 24.05 -5.00
C PRO A 262 36.60 24.03 -5.47
N ALA A 263 36.83 24.35 -6.74
CA ALA A 263 38.17 24.57 -7.29
C ALA A 263 38.84 25.77 -6.61
N GLU A 264 39.27 25.61 -5.36
CA GLU A 264 40.12 26.53 -4.63
C GLU A 264 41.52 26.45 -5.25
N GLY A 265 41.75 27.27 -6.26
CA GLY A 265 43.11 27.53 -6.71
C GLY A 265 43.28 27.79 -8.19
N THR A 266 42.69 28.87 -8.71
CA THR A 266 43.33 29.58 -9.83
C THR A 266 43.04 31.07 -9.78
N ALA A 267 43.48 31.73 -8.70
CA ALA A 267 43.60 33.18 -8.66
C ALA A 267 44.97 33.56 -8.10
N GLY A 268 45.99 33.42 -8.94
CA GLY A 268 47.34 33.90 -8.72
C GLY A 268 47.92 34.37 -10.05
N GLY A 269 47.67 35.65 -10.37
CA GLY A 269 48.15 36.34 -11.57
C GLY A 269 47.74 37.80 -11.53
#